data_AF-A0A924Y922-F1
#
_entry.id   AF-A0A924Y922-F1
#
_cell.length_a   1.000
_cell.length_b   1.000
_cell.length_c   1.000
_cell.angle_alpha   90.00
_cell.angle_beta   90.00
_cell.angle_gamma   90.00
#
_symmetry.space_group_name_H-M   'P 1'
#
loop_
_entity.id
_entity.type
_entity.pdbx_description
1 polymer ?
#
loop_
_entity_poly.entity_id
_entity_poly.type
_entity_poly.pdbx_seq_one_letter_code
_entity_poly.pdbx_strand_id
1 'polypeptide(L)'
;MLCPHLVAYFFSSSGVSLETVVKEWAYPAPRMGKNRPYNIYDKEFVLQINEQFADWKRDLRSYSCPVSVLPFWDEENFVGAQQIPEHLRDPSDCETQDDQAQFDAEIEEWRERSQRGEFVFYWAKDYYMSADGEVFST
;
A
#
# COMPACT_ATOMS: atom_id res chain seq x y z
N MET A 1 -3.86 -8.87 -16.89
CA MET A 1 -4.87 -9.42 -15.95
C MET A 1 -5.28 -8.24 -15.07
N LEU A 2 -6.56 -7.87 -15.00
CA LEU A 2 -7.02 -7.00 -13.92
C LEU A 2 -7.44 -7.97 -12.82
N CYS A 3 -6.81 -7.89 -11.64
CA CYS A 3 -7.23 -8.61 -10.44
C CYS A 3 -8.20 -7.69 -9.69
N PRO A 4 -9.52 -7.75 -9.97
CA PRO A 4 -10.51 -6.83 -9.42
C PRO A 4 -10.93 -7.39 -8.07
N HIS A 5 -10.02 -7.32 -7.11
CA HIS A 5 -10.27 -7.79 -5.76
C HIS A 5 -10.19 -6.64 -4.78
N LEU A 6 -11.06 -6.67 -3.78
CA LEU A 6 -10.86 -5.98 -2.54
C LEU A 6 -10.02 -6.90 -1.64
N VAL A 7 -8.99 -6.36 -1.03
CA VAL A 7 -8.07 -7.14 -0.18
C VAL A 7 -8.02 -6.49 1.19
N ALA A 8 -8.14 -7.32 2.23
CA ALA A 8 -8.04 -6.91 3.62
C ALA A 8 -6.93 -7.73 4.29
N TYR A 9 -5.96 -7.04 4.87
CA TYR A 9 -4.88 -7.63 5.64
C TYR A 9 -5.15 -7.48 7.13
N PHE A 10 -5.04 -8.58 7.87
CA PHE A 10 -5.22 -8.61 9.31
C PHE A 10 -3.87 -8.81 9.99
N PHE A 11 -3.59 -7.97 10.97
CA PHE A 11 -2.36 -8.02 11.74
C PHE A 11 -2.69 -8.27 13.21
N SER A 12 -1.78 -8.97 13.88
CA SER A 12 -1.79 -9.08 15.33
C SER A 12 -1.46 -7.72 15.97
N SER A 13 -1.67 -7.60 17.29
CA SER A 13 -1.29 -6.40 18.04
C SER A 13 0.21 -6.11 18.02
N SER A 14 1.05 -7.11 17.70
CA SER A 14 2.50 -6.94 17.49
C SER A 14 2.88 -6.67 16.03
N GLY A 15 1.91 -6.57 15.13
CA GLY A 15 2.10 -6.26 13.72
C GLY A 15 2.48 -7.42 12.81
N VAL A 16 2.48 -8.65 13.33
CA VAL A 16 2.63 -9.85 12.49
C VAL A 16 1.38 -10.04 11.64
N SER A 17 1.55 -10.25 10.33
CA SER A 17 0.45 -10.60 9.42
C SER A 17 -0.17 -11.94 9.83
N LEU A 18 -1.49 -11.97 9.98
CA LEU A 18 -2.25 -13.13 10.43
C LEU A 18 -3.04 -13.76 9.28
N GLU A 19 -3.74 -12.93 8.51
CA GLU A 19 -4.69 -13.38 7.50
C GLU A 19 -4.83 -12.33 6.39
N THR A 20 -5.02 -12.82 5.17
CA THR A 20 -5.41 -12.02 4.02
C THR A 20 -6.78 -12.51 3.55
N VAL A 21 -7.76 -11.61 3.52
CA VAL A 21 -9.09 -11.90 2.98
C VAL A 21 -9.25 -11.19 1.65
N VAL A 22 -9.59 -11.96 0.62
CA VAL A 22 -9.79 -11.47 -0.75
C VAL A 22 -11.27 -11.57 -1.09
N LYS A 23 -11.82 -10.50 -1.67
CA LYS A 23 -13.21 -10.45 -2.13
C LYS A 23 -13.27 -9.96 -3.57
N GLU A 24 -13.91 -10.72 -4.45
CA GLU A 24 -14.14 -10.30 -5.83
C GLU A 24 -15.06 -9.07 -5.89
N TRP A 25 -14.86 -8.21 -6.89
CA TRP A 25 -15.81 -7.15 -7.19
C TRP A 25 -17.16 -7.76 -7.61
N ALA A 26 -18.23 -7.35 -6.95
CA ALA A 26 -19.58 -7.79 -7.28
C ALA A 26 -20.05 -7.25 -8.64
N TYR A 27 -19.45 -6.12 -9.06
CA TYR A 27 -19.77 -5.44 -10.30
C TYR A 27 -18.52 -5.35 -11.18
N PRO A 28 -18.51 -5.94 -12.39
CA PRO A 28 -17.37 -5.82 -13.28
C PRO A 28 -17.27 -4.40 -13.82
N ALA A 29 -16.05 -3.88 -13.95
CA ALA A 29 -15.82 -2.61 -14.61
C ALA A 29 -16.36 -2.65 -16.06
N PRO A 30 -17.02 -1.59 -16.54
CA PRO A 30 -17.46 -1.52 -17.93
C PRO A 30 -16.25 -1.42 -18.86
N ARG A 31 -16.41 -1.85 -20.10
CA ARG A 31 -15.35 -1.67 -21.13
C ARG A 31 -15.57 -0.38 -21.89
N MET A 32 -14.48 0.29 -22.29
CA MET A 32 -14.53 1.46 -23.19
C MET A 32 -14.91 1.11 -24.65
N GLY A 33 -15.49 -0.06 -24.89
CA GLY A 33 -15.82 -0.60 -26.22
C GLY A 33 -15.38 -2.07 -26.40
N LYS A 34 -15.77 -2.68 -27.53
CA LYS A 34 -15.36 -4.05 -27.89
C LYS A 34 -13.83 -4.13 -28.00
N ASN A 35 -13.22 -5.02 -27.22
CA ASN A 35 -11.76 -5.20 -27.11
C ASN A 35 -10.97 -3.98 -26.59
N ARG A 36 -11.63 -3.00 -25.96
CA ARG A 36 -10.94 -1.87 -25.31
C ARG A 36 -10.66 -2.18 -23.82
N PRO A 37 -9.74 -1.42 -23.19
CA PRO A 37 -9.52 -1.52 -21.75
C PRO A 37 -10.80 -1.22 -20.96
N TYR A 38 -10.79 -1.65 -19.69
CA TYR A 38 -11.85 -1.35 -18.74
C TYR A 38 -11.83 0.12 -18.35
N ASN A 39 -13.01 0.71 -18.17
CA ASN A 39 -13.19 2.05 -17.64
C ASN A 39 -13.39 1.96 -16.12
N ILE A 40 -12.29 1.90 -15.37
CA ILE A 40 -12.32 1.86 -13.90
C ILE A 40 -12.73 3.21 -13.28
N TYR A 41 -12.82 4.28 -14.09
CA TYR A 41 -13.28 5.61 -13.69
C TYR A 41 -14.73 5.87 -14.09
N ASP A 42 -15.44 4.86 -14.59
CA ASP A 42 -16.87 4.97 -14.86
C ASP A 42 -17.62 5.30 -13.57
N LYS A 43 -18.52 6.30 -13.63
CA LYS A 43 -19.17 6.84 -12.43
C LYS A 43 -20.04 5.80 -11.72
N GLU A 44 -20.82 5.04 -12.48
CA GLU A 44 -21.69 4.01 -11.93
C GLU A 44 -20.86 2.89 -11.30
N PHE A 45 -19.81 2.45 -12.00
CA PHE A 45 -18.87 1.46 -11.46
C PHE A 45 -18.22 1.93 -10.16
N VAL A 46 -17.70 3.16 -10.10
CA VAL A 46 -17.08 3.72 -8.89
C VAL A 46 -18.09 3.78 -7.73
N LEU A 47 -19.34 4.17 -7.99
CA LEU A 47 -20.40 4.17 -6.98
C LEU A 47 -20.63 2.75 -6.43
N GLN A 48 -20.79 1.76 -7.31
CA GLN A 48 -21.01 0.36 -6.91
C GLN A 48 -19.84 -0.21 -6.10
N ILE A 49 -18.60 0.08 -6.48
CA ILE A 49 -17.42 -0.36 -5.73
C ILE A 49 -17.35 0.31 -4.36
N ASN A 50 -17.66 1.60 -4.26
CA ASN A 50 -17.67 2.31 -2.98
C ASN A 50 -18.76 1.76 -2.04
N GLU A 51 -19.94 1.42 -2.58
CA GLU A 51 -21.00 0.74 -1.81
C GLU A 51 -20.54 -0.63 -1.33
N GLN A 52 -19.97 -1.46 -2.21
CA GLN A 52 -19.42 -2.76 -1.84
C GLN A 52 -18.33 -2.65 -0.77
N PHE A 53 -17.44 -1.66 -0.88
CA PHE A 53 -16.38 -1.42 0.09
C PHE A 53 -16.94 -0.99 1.45
N ALA A 54 -17.93 -0.11 1.47
CA ALA A 54 -18.59 0.34 2.70
C ALA A 54 -19.32 -0.79 3.41
N ASP A 55 -20.02 -1.65 2.66
CA ASP A 55 -20.69 -2.83 3.22
C ASP A 55 -19.68 -3.85 3.74
N TRP A 56 -18.62 -4.12 2.99
CA TRP A 56 -17.59 -5.04 3.44
C TRP A 56 -16.86 -4.54 4.69
N LYS A 57 -16.57 -3.24 4.77
CA LYS A 57 -16.01 -2.61 5.97
C LYS A 57 -16.91 -2.80 7.20
N ARG A 58 -18.23 -2.74 7.01
CA ARG A 58 -19.23 -3.00 8.06
C ARG A 58 -19.21 -4.47 8.50
N ASP A 59 -19.13 -5.40 7.55
CA ASP A 59 -19.05 -6.84 7.82
C ASP A 59 -17.80 -7.21 8.63
N LEU A 60 -16.67 -6.58 8.31
CA LEU A 60 -15.40 -6.75 9.02
C LEU A 60 -15.41 -6.16 10.44
N ARG A 61 -16.47 -5.43 10.82
CA ARG A 61 -16.60 -4.73 12.11
C ARG A 61 -15.36 -3.86 12.40
N SER A 62 -14.83 -3.21 11.37
CA SER A 62 -13.61 -2.42 11.51
C SER A 62 -13.85 -1.23 12.43
N TYR A 63 -12.95 -1.01 13.38
CA TYR A 63 -12.86 0.23 14.15
C TYR A 63 -11.55 0.93 13.79
N SER A 64 -11.58 2.26 13.71
CA SER A 64 -10.36 3.05 13.53
C SER A 64 -9.58 3.05 14.85
N CYS A 65 -8.43 2.40 14.85
CA CYS A 65 -7.45 2.48 15.92
C CYS A 65 -6.03 2.47 15.33
N PRO A 66 -5.03 2.96 16.06
CA PRO A 66 -3.64 2.76 15.69
C PRO A 66 -3.34 1.26 15.59
N VAL A 67 -2.67 0.87 14.52
CA VAL A 67 -2.19 -0.50 14.30
C VAL A 67 -0.67 -0.51 14.24
N SER A 68 -0.08 -1.59 14.70
CA SER A 68 1.33 -1.89 14.41
C SER A 68 1.36 -2.81 13.20
N VAL A 69 2.29 -2.57 12.28
CA VAL A 69 2.50 -3.40 11.09
C VAL A 69 4.00 -3.67 10.99
N LEU A 70 4.37 -4.95 11.00
CA LEU A 70 5.74 -5.36 10.69
C LEU A 70 5.94 -5.39 9.18
N PRO A 71 7.18 -5.28 8.69
CA PRO A 71 7.46 -5.42 7.28
C PRO A 71 6.90 -6.74 6.73
N PHE A 72 6.20 -6.66 5.60
CA PHE A 72 5.61 -7.82 4.93
C PHE A 72 5.59 -7.63 3.42
N TRP A 73 5.46 -8.75 2.70
CA TRP A 73 5.31 -8.79 1.25
C TRP A 73 4.29 -9.88 0.87
N ASP A 74 3.32 -9.51 0.05
CA ASP A 74 2.33 -10.40 -0.56
C ASP A 74 2.64 -10.48 -2.06
N GLU A 75 3.18 -11.63 -2.49
CA GLU A 75 3.52 -11.91 -3.88
C GLU A 75 2.29 -12.03 -4.80
N GLU A 76 1.14 -12.46 -4.26
CA GLU A 76 -0.07 -12.66 -5.06
C GLU A 76 -0.71 -11.34 -5.44
N ASN A 77 -0.74 -10.40 -4.49
CA ASN A 77 -1.36 -9.08 -4.67
C ASN A 77 -0.35 -7.96 -4.97
N PHE A 78 0.95 -8.25 -4.92
CA PHE A 78 2.04 -7.27 -5.08
C PHE A 78 1.89 -6.08 -4.14
N VAL A 79 1.62 -6.39 -2.86
CA VAL A 79 1.45 -5.41 -1.79
C VAL A 79 2.47 -5.68 -0.69
N GLY A 80 3.01 -4.64 -0.09
CA GLY A 80 3.88 -4.79 1.07
C GLY A 80 3.97 -3.54 1.91
N ALA A 81 4.57 -3.69 3.08
CA ALA A 81 4.97 -2.57 3.91
C ALA A 81 6.42 -2.78 4.33
N GLN A 82 7.19 -1.70 4.35
CA GLN A 82 8.58 -1.74 4.78
C GLN A 82 8.95 -0.47 5.53
N GLN A 83 9.89 -0.61 6.44
CA GLN A 83 10.36 0.50 7.23
C GLN A 83 11.29 1.44 6.46
N ILE A 84 12.10 0.91 5.54
CA ILE A 84 13.11 1.66 4.76
C ILE A 84 12.85 1.46 3.26
N PRO A 85 12.81 2.55 2.46
CA PRO A 85 12.69 2.52 1.00
C PRO A 85 13.78 1.68 0.35
N GLU A 86 13.48 1.06 -0.78
CA GLU A 86 14.41 0.14 -1.45
C GLU A 86 15.75 0.79 -1.81
N HIS A 87 15.72 2.02 -2.37
CA HIS A 87 16.93 2.77 -2.75
C HIS A 87 17.81 3.21 -1.58
N LEU A 88 17.32 3.15 -0.34
CA LEU A 88 18.08 3.48 0.88
C LEU A 88 18.59 2.25 1.63
N ARG A 89 18.48 1.05 1.05
CA ARG A 89 18.91 -0.21 1.70
C ARG A 89 20.34 -0.58 1.41
N ASP A 90 20.79 -0.30 0.19
CA ASP A 90 22.10 -0.71 -0.29
C ASP A 90 22.90 0.51 -0.72
N PRO A 91 23.99 0.85 -0.01
CA PRO A 91 24.90 1.91 -0.43
C PRO A 91 25.81 1.48 -1.60
N SER A 92 25.67 0.26 -2.14
CA SER A 92 26.50 -0.24 -3.26
C SER A 92 26.48 0.64 -4.49
N ASP A 93 25.41 1.42 -4.66
CA ASP A 93 25.19 2.29 -5.82
C ASP A 93 25.89 3.67 -5.66
N CYS A 94 26.51 3.93 -4.50
CA CYS A 94 27.29 5.15 -4.28
C CYS A 94 28.67 5.03 -4.95
N GLU A 95 28.89 5.76 -6.04
CA GLU A 95 30.17 5.74 -6.77
C GLU A 95 31.16 6.78 -6.25
N THR A 96 30.66 7.88 -5.67
CA THR A 96 31.47 9.00 -5.19
C THR A 96 31.29 9.28 -3.69
N GLN A 97 32.23 10.07 -3.14
CA GLN A 97 32.14 10.52 -1.74
C GLN A 97 30.93 11.45 -1.51
N ASP A 98 30.56 12.24 -2.52
CA ASP A 98 29.39 13.11 -2.44
C ASP A 98 28.10 12.28 -2.47
N ASP A 99 28.03 11.22 -3.29
CA ASP A 99 26.89 10.28 -3.31
C ASP A 99 26.73 9.58 -1.96
N GLN A 100 27.83 9.16 -1.33
CA GLN A 100 27.80 8.55 0.00
C GLN A 100 27.29 9.54 1.05
N ALA A 101 27.77 10.79 1.03
CA ALA A 101 27.32 11.81 1.96
C ALA A 101 25.83 12.15 1.79
N GLN A 102 25.33 12.15 0.55
CA GLN A 102 23.91 12.31 0.26
C GLN A 102 23.10 11.12 0.77
N PHE A 103 23.54 9.89 0.48
CA PHE A 103 22.88 8.67 0.98
C PHE A 103 22.80 8.65 2.51
N ASP A 104 23.90 8.98 3.20
CA ASP A 104 23.96 9.02 4.66
C ASP A 104 23.01 10.06 5.25
N ALA A 105 22.87 11.22 4.60
CA ALA A 105 21.91 12.24 5.01
C ALA A 105 20.46 11.79 4.81
N GLU A 106 20.16 11.18 3.64
CA GLU A 106 18.81 10.72 3.30
C GLU A 106 18.35 9.56 4.18
N ILE A 107 19.22 8.57 4.44
CA ILE A 107 18.88 7.43 5.31
C ILE A 107 18.66 7.88 6.76
N GLU A 108 19.40 8.88 7.23
CA GLU A 108 19.21 9.41 8.60
C GLU A 108 17.91 10.22 8.71
N GLU A 109 17.60 11.10 7.75
CA GLU A 109 16.30 11.77 7.68
C GLU A 109 15.16 10.74 7.67
N TRP A 110 15.32 9.68 6.88
CA TRP A 110 14.32 8.62 6.81
C TRP A 110 14.17 7.87 8.13
N ARG A 111 15.26 7.60 8.85
CA ARG A 111 15.19 6.99 10.19
C ARG A 111 14.43 7.86 11.18
N GLU A 112 14.63 9.17 11.17
CA GLU A 112 13.88 10.11 12.00
C GLU A 112 12.38 10.12 11.66
N ARG A 113 12.04 10.08 10.36
CA ARG A 113 10.65 9.92 9.88
C ARG A 113 10.05 8.60 10.35
N SER A 114 10.81 7.51 10.22
CA SER A 114 10.35 6.19 10.62
C SER A 114 10.10 6.07 12.12
N GLN A 115 10.93 6.70 12.95
CA GLN A 115 10.70 6.78 14.40
C GLN A 115 9.39 7.52 14.75
N ARG A 116 8.94 8.45 13.89
CA ARG A 116 7.63 9.11 14.02
C ARG A 116 6.47 8.24 13.54
N GLY A 117 6.74 7.04 13.02
CA GLY A 117 5.74 6.09 12.54
C GLY A 117 5.50 6.13 11.02
N GLU A 118 6.38 6.79 10.26
CA GLU A 118 6.31 6.76 8.79
C GLU A 118 6.88 5.45 8.22
N PHE A 119 6.27 4.96 7.15
CA PHE A 119 6.70 3.75 6.47
C PHE A 119 6.40 3.78 4.97
N VAL A 120 7.02 2.88 4.22
CA VAL A 120 6.78 2.69 2.79
C VAL A 120 5.71 1.61 2.61
N PHE A 121 4.65 1.95 1.91
CA PHE A 121 3.62 1.03 1.48
C PHE A 121 3.75 0.78 -0.03
N TYR A 122 3.99 -0.47 -0.39
CA TYR A 122 4.11 -0.89 -1.78
C TYR A 122 2.75 -1.35 -2.27
N TRP A 123 2.26 -0.73 -3.34
CA TRP A 123 1.09 -1.19 -4.07
C TRP A 123 1.18 -0.76 -5.52
N ALA A 124 1.76 -1.59 -6.39
CA ALA A 124 2.15 -1.27 -7.77
C ALA A 124 3.18 -0.10 -7.93
N LYS A 125 3.25 0.80 -6.96
CA LYS A 125 4.24 1.87 -6.77
C LYS A 125 4.52 2.02 -5.27
N ASP A 126 5.56 2.78 -4.97
CA ASP A 126 5.96 3.13 -3.62
C ASP A 126 5.13 4.33 -3.15
N TYR A 127 4.43 4.15 -2.04
CA TYR A 127 3.70 5.21 -1.36
C TYR A 127 4.32 5.44 0.01
N TYR A 128 4.53 6.69 0.39
CA TYR A 128 4.95 7.03 1.74
C TYR A 128 3.71 7.26 2.59
N MET A 129 3.63 6.56 3.73
CA MET A 129 2.50 6.68 4.64
C MET A 129 2.93 7.29 5.96
N SER A 130 2.22 8.31 6.43
CA SER A 130 2.44 8.88 7.76
C SER A 130 1.84 8.01 8.86
N ALA A 131 2.23 8.30 10.11
CA ALA A 131 1.66 7.66 11.29
C ALA A 131 0.15 7.84 11.44
N ASP A 132 -0.40 8.93 10.90
CA ASP A 132 -1.84 9.22 10.90
C ASP A 132 -2.59 8.53 9.74
N GLY A 133 -1.87 7.82 8.86
CA GLY A 133 -2.43 7.10 7.72
C GLY A 133 -2.64 7.97 6.48
N GLU A 134 -2.01 9.15 6.41
CA GLU A 134 -2.01 9.96 5.19
C GLU A 134 -1.01 9.40 4.19
N VAL A 135 -1.42 9.33 2.91
CA VAL A 135 -0.62 8.77 1.83
C VAL A 135 -0.04 9.90 0.99
N PHE A 136 1.28 9.89 0.83
CA PHE A 136 2.03 10.79 -0.03
C PHE A 136 2.60 9.99 -1.21
N SER A 137 2.14 10.31 -2.42
CA SER A 137 2.76 9.79 -3.64
C SER A 137 3.76 10.81 -4.17
N THR A 138 4.97 10.35 -4.50
CA THR A 138 5.92 11.07 -5.37
C THR A 138 5.64 10.82 -6.84
#